data_AF-A0A8J3SLE7-F1
#
_entry.id   AF-A0A8J3SLE7-F1
#
_cell.length_a   1.000
_cell.length_b   1.000
_cell.length_c   1.000
_cell.angle_alpha   90.00
_cell.angle_beta   90.00
_cell.angle_gamma   90.00
#
_symmetry.space_group_name_H-M   'P 1'
#
loop_
_entity.id
_entity.type
_entity.pdbx_description
1 polymer ?
#
loop_
_entity_poly.entity_id
_entity_poly.type
_entity_poly.pdbx_seq_one_letter_code
_entity_poly.pdbx_strand_id
1 'polypeptide(L)'
;MTTTTHSIPEIVNGLRLYSDDGGDFQPAIVTYLRDRPHDLRITLLDTHLQARGCVYIARDLVCAVLAGGTALVGCDQVQIGPSGQAGRVLLRVRDGDGRWMDFHADRCQLQAIVDATLELVPSGNEHVDIDGALAALLTRGA
;
A
#
# COMPACT_ATOMS: atom_id res chain seq x y z
N MET A 1 -27.27 8.54 24.32
CA MET A 1 -26.52 7.29 24.08
C MET A 1 -25.60 7.55 22.91
N THR A 2 -24.30 7.70 23.16
CA THR A 2 -23.27 8.01 22.16
C THR A 2 -22.61 6.71 21.72
N THR A 3 -22.97 6.21 20.55
CA THR A 3 -22.29 5.07 19.92
C THR A 3 -21.10 5.62 19.15
N THR A 4 -19.96 5.74 19.84
CA THR A 4 -18.68 6.01 19.18
C THR A 4 -18.22 4.70 18.55
N THR A 5 -18.61 4.45 17.31
CA THR A 5 -18.01 3.38 16.51
C THR A 5 -16.58 3.79 16.22
N HIS A 6 -15.64 3.33 17.03
CA HIS A 6 -14.23 3.41 16.71
C HIS A 6 -13.98 2.53 15.48
N SER A 7 -13.84 3.19 14.33
CA SER A 7 -13.43 2.59 13.07
C SER A 7 -12.17 1.76 13.30
N ILE A 8 -12.22 0.47 12.95
CA ILE A 8 -11.06 -0.42 13.07
C ILE A 8 -10.21 -0.20 11.81
N PRO A 9 -9.03 0.46 11.88
CA PRO A 9 -8.05 0.32 10.82
C PRO A 9 -7.53 -1.13 10.90
N GLU A 10 -8.11 -2.00 10.08
CA GLU A 10 -7.75 -3.41 10.02
C GLU A 10 -6.50 -3.58 9.15
N ILE A 11 -5.31 -3.49 9.79
CA ILE A 11 -4.01 -3.76 9.16
C ILE A 11 -3.10 -4.52 10.11
N VAL A 12 -2.51 -5.60 9.61
CA VAL A 12 -1.34 -6.24 10.23
C VAL A 12 -0.30 -6.52 9.15
N ASN A 13 0.81 -5.77 9.13
CA ASN A 13 2.20 -6.28 8.99
C ASN A 13 3.19 -5.17 8.62
N GLY A 14 4.29 -5.09 9.39
CA GLY A 14 5.43 -4.24 9.04
C GLY A 14 6.20 -4.83 7.85
N LEU A 15 6.56 -3.98 6.89
CA LEU A 15 7.39 -4.33 5.74
C LEU A 15 8.77 -3.69 5.92
N ARG A 16 9.84 -4.47 5.72
CA ARG A 16 11.19 -3.91 5.71
C ARG A 16 11.57 -3.51 4.29
N LEU A 17 11.91 -2.23 4.12
CA LEU A 17 12.41 -1.70 2.88
C LEU A 17 13.93 -1.53 2.96
N TYR A 18 14.63 -1.99 1.93
CA TYR A 18 16.08 -1.84 1.78
C TYR A 18 16.35 -0.74 0.76
N SER A 19 17.11 0.29 1.10
CA SER A 19 17.52 1.30 0.11
C SER A 19 18.82 0.87 -0.58
N ASP A 20 18.91 1.12 -1.89
CA ASP A 20 20.13 0.87 -2.67
C ASP A 20 21.25 1.90 -2.41
N ASP A 21 20.93 3.07 -1.83
CA ASP A 21 21.89 4.15 -1.53
C ASP A 21 22.85 3.81 -0.37
N GLY A 22 22.91 2.54 0.07
CA GLY A 22 23.73 2.09 1.19
C GLY A 22 23.26 2.61 2.55
N GLY A 23 22.07 3.22 2.61
CA GLY A 23 21.45 3.73 3.82
C GLY A 23 20.78 2.64 4.65
N ASP A 24 20.63 2.92 5.95
CA ASP A 24 19.96 2.08 6.93
C ASP A 24 18.59 1.57 6.43
N PHE A 25 18.19 0.40 6.95
CA PHE A 25 16.84 -0.13 6.78
C PHE A 25 15.81 0.95 7.10
N GLN A 26 14.92 1.23 6.14
CA GLN A 26 13.75 2.07 6.42
C GLN A 26 12.58 1.14 6.76
N PRO A 27 12.12 1.12 8.02
CA PRO A 27 10.92 0.40 8.34
C PRO A 27 9.75 1.09 7.63
N ALA A 28 8.90 0.29 6.99
CA ALA A 28 7.66 0.76 6.43
C ALA A 28 6.50 -0.04 6.99
N ILE A 29 5.33 0.56 7.00
CA ILE A 29 4.09 -0.13 7.34
C ILE A 29 3.25 -0.16 6.07
N VAL A 30 2.92 -1.36 5.61
CA VAL A 30 1.91 -1.52 4.55
C VAL A 30 0.57 -1.66 5.22
N THR A 31 -0.37 -0.88 4.71
CA THR A 31 -1.68 -0.72 5.28
C THR A 31 -2.74 -0.94 4.22
N TYR A 32 -3.64 -1.88 4.46
CA TYR A 32 -4.86 -2.04 3.70
C TYR A 32 -6.01 -1.28 4.35
N LEU A 33 -6.74 -0.49 3.57
CA LEU A 33 -7.84 0.32 4.07
C LEU A 33 -9.12 -0.18 3.40
N ARG A 34 -10.09 -0.69 4.17
CA ARG A 34 -11.32 -1.26 3.59
C ARG A 34 -12.16 -0.22 2.85
N ASP A 35 -12.08 1.05 3.26
CA ASP A 35 -12.66 2.22 2.57
C ASP A 35 -11.92 2.60 1.28
N ARG A 36 -10.73 2.03 1.04
CA ARG A 36 -9.98 2.11 -0.22
C ARG A 36 -9.54 0.73 -0.67
N PRO A 37 -10.48 -0.15 -1.05
CA PRO A 37 -10.21 -1.57 -1.25
C PRO A 37 -9.27 -1.86 -2.43
N HIS A 38 -9.06 -0.88 -3.31
CA HIS A 38 -8.16 -0.99 -4.44
C HIS A 38 -6.70 -0.63 -4.12
N ASP A 39 -6.42 -0.01 -2.97
CA ASP A 39 -5.12 0.55 -2.66
C ASP A 39 -4.44 -0.11 -1.45
N LEU A 40 -3.11 -0.23 -1.54
CA LEU A 40 -2.24 -0.43 -0.40
C LEU A 40 -1.56 0.90 -0.06
N ARG A 41 -1.73 1.35 1.19
CA ARG A 41 -1.00 2.50 1.72
C ARG A 41 0.33 2.05 2.27
N ILE A 42 1.43 2.60 1.77
CA ILE A 42 2.78 2.36 2.27
C ILE A 42 3.20 3.59 3.07
N THR A 43 3.42 3.42 4.37
CA THR A 43 3.89 4.49 5.25
C THR A 43 5.37 4.32 5.49
N LEU A 44 6.17 5.28 5.05
CA LEU A 44 7.61 5.31 5.29
C LEU A 44 7.87 5.87 6.69
N LEU A 45 8.67 5.16 7.48
CA LEU A 45 9.07 5.58 8.81
C LEU A 45 10.54 6.00 8.83
N ASP A 46 10.88 6.96 9.68
CA ASP A 46 12.29 7.22 10.00
C ASP A 46 12.85 6.24 11.04
N THR A 47 14.11 6.46 11.41
CA THR A 47 14.85 5.66 12.41
C THR A 47 14.22 5.70 13.81
N HIS A 48 13.37 6.68 14.10
CA HIS A 48 12.61 6.82 15.35
C HIS A 48 11.16 6.31 15.22
N LEU A 49 10.86 5.57 14.13
CA LEU A 49 9.54 5.04 13.80
C LEU A 49 8.47 6.12 13.62
N GLN A 50 8.86 7.35 13.27
CA GLN A 50 7.92 8.42 12.96
C GLN A 50 7.58 8.40 11.47
N ALA A 51 6.30 8.62 11.15
CA ALA A 51 5.86 8.68 9.76
C ALA A 51 6.46 9.90 9.05
N ARG A 52 7.21 9.65 7.97
CA ARG A 52 7.81 10.69 7.11
C ARG A 52 6.97 10.99 5.89
N GLY A 53 6.21 10.00 5.43
CA GLY A 53 5.35 10.13 4.26
C GLY A 53 4.52 8.87 4.06
N CYS A 54 3.48 8.99 3.24
CA CYS A 54 2.69 7.85 2.80
C CYS A 54 2.44 7.93 1.30
N VAL A 55 2.50 6.78 0.64
CA VAL A 55 2.12 6.63 -0.77
C VAL A 55 1.07 5.54 -0.90
N TYR A 56 0.28 5.62 -1.96
CA TYR A 56 -0.76 4.63 -2.27
C TYR A 56 -0.39 3.95 -3.57
N ILE A 57 -0.43 2.62 -3.58
CA ILE A 57 -0.23 1.82 -4.76
C ILE A 57 -1.41 0.89 -4.96
N ALA A 58 -1.90 0.80 -6.20
CA ALA A 58 -3.00 -0.10 -6.52
C ALA A 58 -2.60 -1.54 -6.21
N ARG A 59 -3.42 -2.23 -5.42
CA ARG A 59 -3.22 -3.62 -5.02
C ARG A 59 -3.02 -4.52 -6.24
N ASP A 60 -3.81 -4.32 -7.29
CA ASP A 60 -3.75 -5.13 -8.51
C ASP A 60 -2.42 -4.98 -9.27
N LEU A 61 -1.77 -3.80 -9.18
CA LEU A 61 -0.42 -3.62 -9.74
C LEU A 61 0.61 -4.42 -8.96
N VAL A 62 0.46 -4.48 -7.62
CA VAL A 62 1.31 -5.32 -6.78
C VAL A 62 1.10 -6.80 -7.12
N CYS A 63 -0.16 -7.25 -7.23
CA CYS A 63 -0.49 -8.61 -7.67
C CYS A 63 0.16 -8.94 -9.03
N ALA A 64 0.08 -8.04 -10.01
CA ALA A 64 0.65 -8.25 -11.34
C ALA A 64 2.18 -8.46 -11.31
N VAL A 65 2.90 -7.67 -10.50
CA VAL A 65 4.36 -7.86 -10.31
C VAL A 65 4.68 -9.15 -9.57
N LEU A 66 3.87 -9.49 -8.56
CA LEU A 66 3.99 -10.75 -7.81
C LEU A 66 3.58 -11.99 -8.62
N ALA A 67 2.82 -11.83 -9.70
CA ALA A 67 2.52 -12.89 -10.65
C ALA A 67 3.64 -13.11 -11.70
N GLY A 68 4.69 -12.27 -11.70
CA GLY A 68 5.82 -12.39 -12.62
C GLY A 68 5.92 -11.25 -13.65
N GLY A 69 5.28 -10.11 -13.40
CA GLY A 69 5.46 -8.91 -14.21
C GLY A 69 6.93 -8.53 -14.39
N THR A 70 7.31 -8.16 -15.61
CA THR A 70 8.71 -7.91 -16.01
C THR A 70 9.06 -6.43 -16.15
N ALA A 71 8.09 -5.54 -16.02
CA ALA A 71 8.26 -4.10 -16.16
C ALA A 71 7.96 -3.37 -14.84
N LEU A 72 8.50 -2.16 -14.72
CA LEU A 72 8.04 -1.20 -13.72
C LEU A 72 6.64 -0.71 -14.10
N VAL A 73 5.71 -0.79 -13.15
CA VAL A 73 4.33 -0.33 -13.28
C VAL A 73 3.98 0.58 -12.12
N GLY A 74 3.11 1.56 -12.33
CA GLY A 74 2.74 2.52 -11.28
C GLY A 74 2.35 3.88 -11.83
N CYS A 75 2.37 4.88 -10.96
CA CYS A 75 2.03 6.26 -11.26
C CYS A 75 3.20 7.22 -10.94
N ASP A 76 2.96 8.53 -11.05
CA ASP A 76 3.99 9.57 -10.92
C ASP A 76 4.64 9.65 -9.53
N GLN A 77 4.03 9.06 -8.49
CA GLN A 77 4.54 9.10 -7.12
C GLN A 77 5.14 7.76 -6.66
N VAL A 78 4.70 6.65 -7.25
CA VAL A 78 5.14 5.31 -6.85
C VAL A 78 5.14 4.35 -8.04
N GLN A 79 6.21 3.56 -8.16
CA GLN A 79 6.31 2.47 -9.12
C GLN A 79 6.71 1.18 -8.40
N ILE A 80 6.29 0.04 -8.92
CA ILE A 80 6.67 -1.28 -8.45
C ILE A 80 7.09 -2.15 -9.64
N GLY A 81 8.05 -3.03 -9.45
CA GLY A 81 8.50 -3.94 -10.49
C GLY A 81 9.46 -5.01 -9.99
N PRO A 82 10.01 -5.83 -10.89
CA PRO A 82 11.02 -6.81 -10.52
C PRO A 82 12.26 -6.11 -9.95
N SER A 83 12.79 -6.64 -8.85
CA SER A 83 14.13 -6.29 -8.39
C SER A 83 15.14 -7.06 -9.23
N GLY A 84 16.27 -6.44 -9.58
CA GLY A 84 17.43 -7.18 -10.09
C GLY A 84 18.02 -8.16 -9.07
N GLN A 85 17.57 -8.08 -7.81
CA GLN A 85 17.97 -8.96 -6.70
C GLN A 85 16.95 -10.09 -6.53
N ALA A 86 17.44 -11.33 -6.47
CA ALA A 86 16.60 -12.52 -6.31
C ALA A 86 15.71 -12.45 -5.05
N GLY A 87 14.45 -12.85 -5.18
CA GLY A 87 13.49 -12.90 -4.07
C GLY A 87 12.97 -11.54 -3.61
N ARG A 88 13.27 -10.44 -4.33
CA ARG A 88 12.84 -9.09 -3.98
C ARG A 88 12.01 -8.45 -5.09
N VAL A 89 11.25 -7.42 -4.73
CA VAL A 89 10.60 -6.50 -5.66
C VAL A 89 11.15 -5.10 -5.43
N LEU A 90 11.23 -4.31 -6.50
CA LEU A 90 11.64 -2.91 -6.44
C LEU A 90 10.38 -2.05 -6.28
N LEU A 91 10.39 -1.18 -5.29
CA LEU A 91 9.44 -0.10 -5.05
C LEU A 91 10.20 1.22 -5.23
N ARG A 92 9.80 2.03 -6.20
CA ARG A 92 10.35 3.36 -6.43
C ARG A 92 9.37 4.38 -5.90
N VAL A 93 9.82 5.29 -5.05
CA VAL A 93 8.97 6.34 -4.46
C VAL A 93 9.59 7.69 -4.78
N ARG A 94 8.75 8.63 -5.22
CA ARG A 94 9.20 10.00 -5.47
C ARG A 94 9.20 10.78 -4.16
N ASP A 95 10.33 11.38 -3.80
CA ASP A 95 10.43 12.24 -2.62
C ASP A 95 9.77 13.62 -2.86
N GLY A 96 9.70 14.44 -1.81
CA GLY A 96 9.11 15.78 -1.88
C GLY A 96 9.84 16.73 -2.83
N ASP A 97 11.11 16.44 -3.16
CA ASP A 97 11.93 17.20 -4.09
C ASP A 97 11.80 16.67 -5.54
N GLY A 98 10.97 15.65 -5.76
CA GLY A 98 10.70 15.09 -7.08
C GLY A 98 11.74 14.07 -7.55
N ARG A 99 12.65 13.61 -6.68
CA ARG A 99 13.64 12.58 -6.99
C ARG A 99 13.10 11.19 -6.68
N TRP A 100 13.45 10.21 -7.50
CA TRP A 100 13.12 8.81 -7.25
C TRP A 100 14.09 8.20 -6.23
N MET A 101 13.51 7.54 -5.22
CA MET A 101 14.21 6.70 -4.26
C MET A 101 13.83 5.25 -4.50
N ASP A 102 14.84 4.38 -4.56
CA ASP A 102 14.66 2.96 -4.85
C ASP A 102 14.71 2.17 -3.53
N PHE A 103 13.66 1.36 -3.32
CA PHE A 103 13.49 0.51 -2.16
C PHE A 103 13.24 -0.93 -2.60
N HIS A 104 13.85 -1.90 -1.92
CA HIS A 104 13.58 -3.30 -2.16
C HIS A 104 12.70 -3.84 -1.04
N ALA A 105 11.71 -4.63 -1.41
CA ALA A 105 10.86 -5.37 -0.48
C ALA A 105 11.04 -6.86 -0.70
N ASP A 106 10.95 -7.64 0.37
CA ASP A 106 10.92 -9.09 0.27
C ASP A 106 9.63 -9.53 -0.43
N ARG A 107 9.77 -10.35 -1.48
CA ARG A 107 8.64 -10.78 -2.31
C ARG A 107 7.65 -11.60 -1.51
N CYS A 108 8.12 -12.48 -0.63
CA CYS A 108 7.27 -13.36 0.17
C CYS A 108 6.49 -12.56 1.23
N GLN A 109 7.12 -11.56 1.86
CA GLN A 109 6.41 -10.66 2.78
C GLN A 109 5.31 -9.86 2.09
N LEU A 110 5.61 -9.31 0.91
CA LEU A 110 4.62 -8.54 0.15
C LEU A 110 3.48 -9.43 -0.36
N GLN A 111 3.78 -10.67 -0.78
CA GLN A 111 2.76 -11.65 -1.14
C GLN A 111 1.83 -11.97 0.02
N ALA A 112 2.39 -12.25 1.21
CA ALA A 112 1.58 -12.53 2.40
C ALA A 112 0.65 -11.37 2.77
N ILE A 113 1.10 -10.13 2.60
CA ILE A 113 0.25 -8.94 2.80
C ILE A 113 -0.88 -8.93 1.78
N VAL A 114 -0.58 -9.09 0.49
CA VAL A 114 -1.58 -9.10 -0.59
C VAL A 114 -2.61 -10.20 -0.38
N ASP A 115 -2.18 -11.42 -0.07
CA ASP A 115 -3.05 -12.57 0.18
C ASP A 115 -4.03 -12.26 1.33
N ALA A 116 -3.54 -11.71 2.44
CA ALA A 116 -4.39 -11.29 3.55
C ALA A 116 -5.43 -10.22 3.15
N THR A 117 -5.08 -9.30 2.25
CA THR A 117 -6.06 -8.31 1.75
C THR A 117 -7.12 -8.92 0.83
N LEU A 118 -6.76 -9.93 0.04
CA LEU A 118 -7.67 -10.61 -0.88
C LEU A 118 -8.63 -11.55 -0.13
N GLU A 119 -8.21 -12.11 1.00
CA GLU A 119 -9.11 -12.81 1.91
C GLU A 119 -10.16 -11.86 2.51
N LEU A 120 -9.78 -10.62 2.81
CA LEU A 120 -10.70 -9.61 3.35
C LEU A 120 -11.66 -9.05 2.29
N VAL A 121 -11.16 -8.73 1.10
CA VAL A 121 -11.94 -8.24 -0.05
C VAL A 121 -11.38 -8.87 -1.32
N PRO A 122 -12.00 -9.95 -1.84
CA PRO A 122 -11.54 -10.58 -3.07
C PRO A 122 -11.60 -9.62 -4.26
N SER A 123 -10.70 -9.80 -5.23
CA SER A 123 -10.73 -9.03 -6.48
C SER A 123 -12.08 -9.15 -7.18
N GLY A 124 -12.60 -8.02 -7.66
CA GLY A 124 -13.92 -7.92 -8.30
C GLY A 124 -15.10 -7.76 -7.33
N ASN A 125 -14.87 -7.84 -6.01
CA ASN A 125 -15.87 -7.60 -4.96
C ASN A 125 -15.64 -6.28 -4.21
N GLU A 126 -14.84 -5.37 -4.77
CA GLU A 126 -14.65 -4.02 -4.25
C GLU A 126 -15.91 -3.16 -4.49
N HIS A 127 -17.02 -3.49 -3.82
CA HIS A 127 -18.23 -2.68 -3.93
C HIS A 127 -18.04 -1.33 -3.20
N VAL A 128 -17.97 -0.25 -3.99
CA VAL A 128 -17.95 1.17 -3.57
C VAL A 128 -19.32 1.64 -3.05
N ASP A 129 -20.31 0.76 -2.97
CA ASP A 129 -21.73 1.12 -2.76
C ASP A 129 -22.07 1.64 -1.37
N ILE A 130 -21.21 1.47 -0.37
CA ILE A 130 -21.48 2.04 0.97
C ILE A 130 -21.30 3.56 0.96
N ASP A 131 -20.24 4.08 0.33
CA ASP A 131 -20.01 5.53 0.28
C ASP A 131 -20.97 6.24 -0.67
N GLY A 132 -21.35 5.59 -1.78
CA GLY A 132 -22.39 6.10 -2.69
C GLY A 132 -23.77 6.15 -2.02
N ALA A 133 -24.16 5.10 -1.29
CA ALA A 133 -25.41 5.09 -0.54
C ALA A 133 -25.39 6.08 0.64
N LEU A 134 -24.26 6.22 1.34
CA LEU A 134 -24.10 7.17 2.44
C LEU A 134 -24.11 8.62 1.93
N ALA A 135 -23.43 8.93 0.84
CA ALA A 135 -23.46 10.25 0.20
C ALA A 135 -24.87 10.62 -0.27
N ALA A 136 -25.62 9.67 -0.84
CA ALA A 136 -27.01 9.86 -1.24
C ALA A 136 -27.96 10.08 -0.05
N LEU A 137 -27.69 9.44 1.10
CA LEU A 137 -28.44 9.63 2.35
C LEU A 137 -28.12 11.00 2.99
N LEU A 138 -26.85 11.43 2.96
CA LEU A 138 -26.43 12.72 3.51
C LEU A 138 -26.90 13.91 2.66
N THR A 139 -27.05 13.74 1.35
CA THR A 139 -27.58 14.80 0.46
C THR A 139 -29.10 14.90 0.44
N ARG A 140 -29.84 13.86 0.88
CA ARG A 140 -31.31 13.89 1.02
C ARG A 140 -31.81 14.34 2.39
N GLY A 141 -30.91 14.72 3.30
CA GLY A 141 -31.22 15.21 4.64
C GLY A 141 -31.01 16.71 4.86
N ALA A 142 -30.76 17.50 3.80
CA ALA A 142 -30.62 18.96 3.85
C ALA A 142 -31.85 19.67 3.30
#